data_AF-A0A1Y5EKD8-F1
#
_entry.id   AF-A0A1Y5EKD8-F1
#
_cell.length_a   1.000
_cell.length_b   1.000
_cell.length_c   1.000
_cell.angle_alpha   90.00
_cell.angle_beta   90.00
_cell.angle_gamma   90.00
#
_symmetry.space_group_name_H-M   'P 1'
#
loop_
_entity.id
_entity.type
_entity.pdbx_description
1 polymer ?
#
loop_
_entity_poly.entity_id
_entity_poly.type
_entity_poly.pdbx_seq_one_letter_code
_entity_poly.pdbx_strand_id
1 'polypeptide(L)'
;MRLIYKRICYALLLLLVLACSDEQQAEPVKTTTPPLTEKRVLDVFKSPTCDCCGKWISHIEDHGVGATIHHPDNLNLVKQKLGIAPVFQSCHTAVSKDGYVFEGHIPAAIMQRFLSENPKGALGLAVPGMPAGSPGMEMADRRDSYDILLLMKDGTASVYQHIAGNP
;
A
#
# COMPACT_ATOMS: atom_id res chain seq x y z
N MET A 1 43.89 -54.41 -12.06
CA MET A 1 44.95 -55.02 -11.23
C MET A 1 46.26 -54.31 -11.56
N ARG A 2 46.83 -53.56 -10.58
CA ARG A 2 48.22 -53.03 -10.55
C ARG A 2 48.52 -51.91 -11.59
N LEU A 3 49.27 -50.83 -11.36
CA LEU A 3 50.18 -50.38 -10.30
C LEU A 3 50.40 -48.88 -10.60
N ILE A 4 49.95 -47.94 -9.79
CA ILE A 4 50.76 -47.16 -8.83
C ILE A 4 52.21 -46.88 -9.28
N TYR A 5 52.45 -45.61 -9.59
CA TYR A 5 53.64 -44.78 -9.29
C TYR A 5 55.04 -45.36 -9.53
N LYS A 6 55.81 -44.67 -10.38
CA LYS A 6 57.22 -44.29 -10.15
C LYS A 6 57.60 -43.26 -11.24
N ARG A 7 57.72 -41.99 -10.87
CA ARG A 7 58.97 -41.36 -10.38
C ARG A 7 59.95 -41.02 -11.51
N ILE A 8 60.08 -39.70 -11.70
CA ILE A 8 61.36 -38.96 -11.68
C ILE A 8 62.08 -38.75 -13.04
N CYS A 9 62.55 -37.50 -13.16
CA CYS A 9 63.62 -36.96 -13.97
C CYS A 9 63.30 -36.32 -15.33
N TYR A 10 63.04 -35.01 -15.24
CA TYR A 10 63.79 -33.94 -15.92
C TYR A 10 64.18 -34.15 -17.39
N ALA A 11 63.52 -33.41 -18.27
CA ALA A 11 64.19 -32.82 -19.41
C ALA A 11 63.54 -31.47 -19.75
N LEU A 12 64.40 -30.46 -19.85
CA LEU A 12 64.11 -29.10 -20.29
C LEU A 12 63.26 -29.10 -21.57
N LEU A 13 62.29 -28.20 -21.66
CA LEU A 13 62.11 -27.41 -22.87
C LEU A 13 61.35 -26.12 -22.56
N LEU A 14 62.04 -24.99 -22.78
CA LEU A 14 61.46 -23.65 -22.79
C LEU A 14 60.32 -23.58 -23.81
N LEU A 15 59.13 -23.18 -23.36
CA LEU A 15 58.05 -22.70 -24.21
C LEU A 15 57.44 -21.46 -23.57
N LEU A 16 57.50 -20.36 -24.32
CA LEU A 16 56.98 -19.04 -24.03
C LEU A 16 55.51 -19.14 -23.57
N VAL A 17 55.23 -18.72 -22.33
CA VAL A 17 53.86 -18.42 -21.91
C VAL A 17 53.80 -16.94 -21.59
N LEU A 18 53.02 -16.26 -22.43
CA LEU A 18 52.57 -14.89 -22.29
C LEU A 18 52.17 -14.62 -20.83
N ALA A 19 52.68 -13.52 -20.29
CA ALA A 19 52.24 -12.96 -19.03
C ALA A 19 50.73 -12.64 -19.13
N CYS A 20 49.88 -13.54 -18.64
CA CYS A 20 48.53 -13.20 -18.24
C CYS A 20 48.65 -12.63 -16.83
N SER A 21 48.65 -11.31 -16.71
CA SER A 21 48.40 -10.65 -15.42
C SER A 21 47.06 -11.14 -14.90
N ASP A 22 47.09 -11.82 -13.76
CA ASP A 22 45.90 -12.15 -12.98
C ASP A 22 45.44 -10.86 -12.29
N GLU A 23 44.76 -10.02 -13.05
CA GLU A 23 44.07 -8.86 -12.50
C GLU A 23 42.72 -9.34 -11.99
N GLN A 24 42.74 -9.77 -10.73
CA GLN A 24 41.55 -10.11 -9.98
C GLN A 24 40.68 -8.86 -9.88
N GLN A 25 39.75 -8.72 -10.82
CA GLN A 25 38.70 -7.71 -10.79
C GLN A 25 37.86 -7.96 -9.55
N ALA A 26 38.06 -7.13 -8.53
CA ALA A 26 37.07 -6.94 -7.49
C ALA A 26 35.80 -6.39 -8.17
N GLU A 27 34.83 -7.27 -8.39
CA GLU A 27 33.47 -6.91 -8.76
C GLU A 27 32.98 -5.80 -7.82
N PRO A 28 32.45 -4.68 -8.33
CA PRO A 28 31.88 -3.66 -7.48
C PRO A 28 30.70 -4.29 -6.74
N VAL A 29 30.77 -4.32 -5.42
CA VAL A 29 29.65 -4.68 -4.54
C VAL A 29 28.46 -3.82 -4.97
N LYS A 30 27.50 -4.44 -5.67
CA LYS A 30 26.19 -3.86 -5.90
C LYS A 30 25.55 -3.68 -4.53
N THR A 31 25.75 -2.51 -3.94
CA THR A 31 24.92 -2.00 -2.86
C THR A 31 23.50 -2.01 -3.40
N THR A 32 22.76 -3.06 -3.07
CA THR A 32 21.35 -3.17 -3.39
C THR A 32 20.64 -2.27 -2.39
N THR A 33 20.59 -0.99 -2.72
CA THR A 33 19.61 -0.08 -2.12
C THR A 33 18.25 -0.76 -2.30
N PRO A 34 17.51 -1.07 -1.22
CA PRO A 34 16.15 -1.57 -1.34
C PRO A 34 15.38 -0.61 -2.25
N PRO A 35 14.54 -1.11 -3.18
CA PRO A 35 13.72 -0.24 -3.99
C PRO A 35 12.98 0.72 -3.07
N LEU A 36 13.04 2.02 -3.36
CA LEU A 36 12.18 3.01 -2.73
C LEU A 36 10.76 2.46 -2.83
N THR A 37 10.16 2.10 -1.69
CA THR A 37 8.79 1.60 -1.63
C THR A 37 7.92 2.52 -2.47
N GLU A 38 7.39 2.03 -3.59
CA GLU A 38 6.58 2.85 -4.48
C GLU A 38 5.44 3.44 -3.65
N LYS A 39 5.40 4.77 -3.53
CA LYS A 39 4.40 5.47 -2.73
C LYS A 39 3.03 5.07 -3.28
N ARG A 40 2.20 4.39 -2.47
CA ARG A 40 0.85 4.02 -2.88
C ARG A 40 0.05 5.32 -3.08
N VAL A 41 -0.51 5.53 -4.26
CA VAL A 41 -1.33 6.72 -4.57
C VAL A 41 -2.78 6.30 -4.75
N LEU A 42 -3.70 7.06 -4.15
CA LEU A 42 -5.14 6.88 -4.27
C LEU A 42 -5.77 8.01 -5.08
N ASP A 43 -6.76 7.70 -5.92
CA ASP A 43 -7.65 8.68 -6.52
C ASP A 43 -8.76 9.03 -5.52
N VAL A 44 -8.77 10.27 -5.00
CA VAL A 44 -9.67 10.73 -3.95
C VAL A 44 -10.71 11.68 -4.53
N PHE A 45 -11.98 11.33 -4.42
CA PHE A 45 -13.12 12.11 -4.89
C PHE A 45 -13.81 12.80 -3.72
N LYS A 46 -13.85 14.13 -3.73
CA LYS A 46 -14.48 14.94 -2.67
C LYS A 46 -15.08 16.25 -3.22
N SER A 47 -15.96 16.86 -2.44
CA SER A 47 -16.31 18.27 -2.64
C SER A 47 -15.09 19.18 -2.45
N PRO A 48 -14.93 20.27 -3.22
CA PRO A 48 -13.88 21.27 -2.99
C PRO A 48 -13.91 21.85 -1.57
N THR A 49 -15.10 22.04 -1.00
CA THR A 49 -15.35 22.73 0.27
C THR A 49 -15.40 21.81 1.50
N CYS A 50 -15.09 20.52 1.34
CA CYS A 50 -15.08 19.58 2.46
C CYS A 50 -13.75 19.62 3.22
N ASP A 51 -13.69 20.36 4.32
CA ASP A 51 -12.47 20.53 5.12
C ASP A 51 -12.02 19.24 5.80
N CYS A 52 -12.95 18.45 6.37
CA CYS A 52 -12.61 17.19 7.03
C CYS A 52 -12.03 16.16 6.04
N CYS A 53 -12.50 16.15 4.79
CA CYS A 53 -11.92 15.36 3.72
C CYS A 53 -10.46 15.77 3.43
N GLY A 54 -10.17 17.08 3.48
CA GLY A 54 -8.80 17.61 3.34
C GLY A 54 -7.88 17.14 4.47
N LYS A 55 -8.36 17.19 5.72
CA LYS A 55 -7.61 16.68 6.88
C LYS A 55 -7.35 15.18 6.79
N TRP A 56 -8.33 14.40 6.33
CA TRP A 56 -8.14 12.97 6.09
C TRP A 56 -7.09 12.70 5.02
N ILE A 57 -7.05 13.51 3.94
CA ILE A 57 -5.99 13.43 2.93
C ILE A 57 -4.61 13.68 3.56
N SER A 58 -4.47 14.74 4.37
CA SER A 58 -3.21 14.99 5.10
C SER A 58 -2.82 13.80 5.98
N HIS A 59 -3.78 13.21 6.69
CA HIS A 59 -3.55 12.02 7.52
C HIS A 59 -2.98 10.86 6.69
N ILE A 60 -3.55 10.52 5.54
CA ILE A 60 -3.03 9.40 4.74
C ILE A 60 -1.66 9.73 4.13
N GLU A 61 -1.40 10.99 3.78
CA GLU A 61 -0.11 11.46 3.25
C GLU A 61 1.02 11.39 4.28
N ASP A 62 0.73 11.79 5.52
CA ASP A 62 1.65 11.66 6.67
C ASP A 62 2.00 10.19 6.97
N HIS A 63 1.12 9.27 6.56
CA HIS A 63 1.33 7.81 6.67
C HIS A 63 1.88 7.19 5.37
N GLY A 64 2.38 8.00 4.44
CA GLY A 64 3.07 7.52 3.24
C GLY A 64 2.15 7.07 2.10
N VAL A 65 0.86 7.43 2.13
CA VAL A 65 -0.10 7.19 1.04
C VAL A 65 -0.38 8.50 0.32
N GLY A 66 -0.03 8.60 -0.96
CA GLY A 66 -0.31 9.79 -1.77
C GLY A 66 -1.77 9.87 -2.19
N ALA A 67 -2.22 11.08 -2.53
CA ALA A 67 -3.56 11.33 -3.04
C ALA A 67 -3.54 12.15 -4.35
N THR A 68 -4.29 11.69 -5.35
CA THR A 68 -4.68 12.48 -6.51
C THR A 68 -6.12 12.94 -6.29
N ILE A 69 -6.34 14.25 -6.21
CA ILE A 69 -7.64 14.81 -5.80
C ILE A 69 -8.52 15.10 -7.02
N HIS A 70 -9.78 14.67 -6.94
CA HIS A 70 -10.81 14.89 -7.95
C HIS A 70 -12.02 15.59 -7.34
N HIS A 71 -12.58 16.54 -8.09
CA HIS A 71 -13.77 17.32 -7.71
C HIS A 71 -14.90 17.10 -8.71
N PRO A 72 -15.59 15.94 -8.67
CA PRO A 72 -16.69 15.68 -9.58
C PRO A 72 -17.90 16.58 -9.24
N ASP A 73 -18.62 17.03 -10.28
CA ASP A 73 -19.88 17.77 -10.10
C ASP A 73 -20.94 16.96 -9.33
N ASN A 74 -20.90 15.63 -9.48
CA ASN A 74 -21.80 14.72 -8.78
C ASN A 74 -21.02 13.56 -8.13
N LEU A 75 -20.62 13.78 -6.87
CA LEU A 75 -19.91 12.78 -6.08
C LEU A 75 -20.76 11.51 -5.82
N ASN A 76 -22.07 11.65 -5.61
CA ASN A 76 -22.93 10.49 -5.36
C ASN A 76 -23.01 9.56 -6.58
N LEU A 77 -23.00 10.12 -7.79
CA LEU A 77 -22.94 9.33 -9.02
C LEU A 77 -21.60 8.58 -9.14
N VAL A 78 -20.48 9.19 -8.73
CA VAL A 78 -19.18 8.50 -8.67
C VAL A 78 -19.26 7.30 -7.72
N LYS A 79 -19.78 7.50 -6.50
CA LYS A 79 -19.93 6.43 -5.49
C LYS A 79 -20.83 5.30 -5.98
N GLN A 80 -21.94 5.62 -6.64
CA GLN A 80 -22.84 4.63 -7.22
C GLN A 80 -22.14 3.82 -8.32
N LYS A 81 -21.38 4.45 -9.21
CA LYS A 81 -20.61 3.77 -10.27
C LYS A 81 -19.53 2.85 -9.71
N LEU A 82 -19.01 3.17 -8.52
CA LEU A 82 -18.08 2.33 -7.78
C LEU A 82 -18.76 1.20 -7.00
N GLY A 83 -20.10 1.09 -7.05
CA GLY A 83 -20.85 0.04 -6.35
C GLY A 83 -21.08 0.31 -4.86
N ILE A 84 -20.87 1.54 -4.39
CA ILE A 84 -21.03 1.92 -2.98
C ILE A 84 -22.51 2.23 -2.71
N ALA A 85 -23.19 1.32 -2.03
CA ALA A 85 -24.60 1.50 -1.66
C ALA A 85 -24.79 2.72 -0.73
N PRO A 86 -25.92 3.45 -0.81
CA PRO A 86 -26.15 4.68 -0.03
C PRO A 86 -25.93 4.55 1.48
N VAL A 87 -26.26 3.38 2.06
CA VAL A 87 -26.11 3.10 3.50
C VAL A 87 -24.65 3.09 3.96
N PHE A 88 -23.69 2.88 3.05
CA PHE A 88 -22.27 2.85 3.37
C PHE A 88 -21.56 4.19 3.13
N GLN A 89 -22.27 5.20 2.61
CA GLN A 89 -21.63 6.42 2.13
C GLN A 89 -21.22 7.39 3.25
N SER A 90 -20.18 8.16 2.94
CA SER A 90 -19.59 9.21 3.75
C SER A 90 -19.42 10.50 2.92
N CYS A 91 -18.49 11.39 3.28
CA CYS A 91 -18.24 12.67 2.62
C CYS A 91 -17.28 12.58 1.42
N HIS A 92 -16.45 11.53 1.33
CA HIS A 92 -15.51 11.30 0.23
C HIS A 92 -15.35 9.81 -0.06
N THR A 93 -14.74 9.48 -1.20
CA THR A 93 -14.30 8.12 -1.53
C THR A 93 -12.92 8.14 -2.15
N ALA A 94 -12.12 7.13 -1.90
CA ALA A 94 -10.82 6.95 -2.51
C ALA A 94 -10.73 5.60 -3.23
N VAL A 95 -9.98 5.54 -4.33
CA VAL A 95 -9.79 4.32 -5.13
C VAL A 95 -8.31 4.04 -5.27
N SER A 96 -7.88 2.80 -4.97
CA SER A 96 -6.51 2.37 -5.19
C SER A 96 -6.25 2.01 -6.65
N LYS A 97 -4.97 1.92 -7.05
CA LYS A 97 -4.57 1.40 -8.38
C LYS A 97 -5.13 0.00 -8.67
N ASP A 98 -5.35 -0.80 -7.64
CA ASP A 98 -5.90 -2.17 -7.74
C ASP A 98 -7.45 -2.18 -7.80
N GLY A 99 -8.09 -1.01 -7.74
CA GLY A 99 -9.54 -0.84 -7.79
C GLY A 99 -10.27 -1.06 -6.47
N TYR A 100 -9.56 -1.08 -5.35
CA TYR A 100 -10.19 -1.12 -4.02
C TYR A 100 -10.70 0.25 -3.62
N VAL A 101 -11.90 0.28 -3.04
CA VAL A 101 -12.54 1.49 -2.53
C VAL A 101 -12.23 1.71 -1.05
N PHE A 102 -12.02 2.96 -0.66
CA PHE A 102 -11.96 3.41 0.72
C PHE A 102 -12.95 4.55 0.91
N GLU A 103 -14.11 4.24 1.49
CA GLU A 103 -15.23 5.16 1.67
C GLU A 103 -15.18 5.80 3.07
N GLY A 104 -15.03 7.11 3.14
CA GLY A 104 -15.04 7.86 4.39
C GLY A 104 -13.75 7.79 5.21
N HIS A 105 -13.86 8.21 6.47
CA HIS A 105 -12.75 8.52 7.38
C HIS A 105 -12.07 7.27 7.96
N ILE A 106 -11.46 6.44 7.10
CA ILE A 106 -10.77 5.21 7.50
C ILE A 106 -9.33 5.53 7.93
N PRO A 107 -8.82 4.99 9.06
CA PRO A 107 -7.41 5.12 9.43
C PRO A 107 -6.44 4.54 8.39
N ALA A 108 -5.43 5.32 8.00
CA ALA A 108 -4.40 4.91 7.04
C ALA A 108 -3.76 3.54 7.35
N ALA A 109 -3.43 3.27 8.61
CA ALA A 109 -2.85 1.98 9.02
C ALA A 109 -3.77 0.78 8.71
N ILE A 110 -5.09 0.97 8.83
CA ILE A 110 -6.09 -0.07 8.53
C ILE A 110 -6.21 -0.27 7.02
N MET A 111 -6.17 0.81 6.23
CA MET A 111 -6.13 0.72 4.76
C MET A 111 -4.88 -0.03 4.29
N GLN A 112 -3.72 0.26 4.87
CA GLN A 112 -2.47 -0.42 4.54
C GLN A 112 -2.53 -1.91 4.86
N ARG A 113 -3.08 -2.28 6.03
CA ARG A 113 -3.30 -3.68 6.39
C ARG A 113 -4.22 -4.38 5.39
N PHE A 114 -5.36 -3.76 5.05
CA PHE A 114 -6.29 -4.30 4.06
C PHE A 114 -5.63 -4.54 2.69
N LEU A 115 -4.83 -3.58 2.21
CA LEU A 115 -4.11 -3.71 0.94
C LEU A 115 -3.06 -4.84 0.99
N SER A 116 -2.41 -5.03 2.13
CA SER A 116 -1.47 -6.15 2.34
C SER A 116 -2.17 -7.51 2.41
N GLU A 117 -3.38 -7.58 2.95
CA GLU A 117 -4.20 -8.80 3.00
C GLU A 117 -4.76 -9.19 1.62
N ASN A 118 -4.97 -8.19 0.74
CA ASN A 118 -5.50 -8.38 -0.62
C ASN A 118 -6.75 -9.29 -0.68
N PRO A 119 -7.81 -8.97 0.08
CA PRO A 119 -8.96 -9.85 0.25
C PRO A 119 -9.73 -10.06 -1.05
N LYS A 120 -9.92 -11.33 -1.43
CA LYS A 120 -10.59 -11.70 -2.68
C LYS A 120 -12.08 -11.35 -2.64
N GLY A 121 -12.58 -10.78 -3.73
CA GLY A 121 -13.98 -10.40 -3.86
C GLY A 121 -14.37 -9.14 -3.08
N ALA A 122 -13.43 -8.53 -2.33
CA ALA A 122 -13.69 -7.27 -1.66
C ALA A 122 -13.85 -6.14 -2.68
N LEU A 123 -14.84 -5.29 -2.43
CA LEU A 123 -14.92 -3.97 -3.04
C LEU A 123 -13.95 -3.02 -2.33
N GLY A 124 -13.88 -3.09 -0.99
CA GLY A 124 -13.13 -2.11 -0.21
C GLY A 124 -13.53 -2.03 1.25
N LEU A 125 -13.17 -0.92 1.89
CA LEU A 125 -13.58 -0.59 3.25
C LEU A 125 -14.47 0.65 3.27
N ALA A 126 -15.33 0.75 4.29
CA ALA A 126 -16.16 1.93 4.52
C ALA A 126 -16.25 2.30 6.01
N VAL A 127 -16.21 3.60 6.30
CA VAL A 127 -16.70 4.21 7.54
C VAL A 127 -17.92 5.05 7.16
N PRO A 128 -19.15 4.54 7.34
CA PRO A 128 -20.35 5.27 7.01
C PRO A 128 -20.52 6.54 7.86
N GLY A 129 -21.11 7.58 7.29
CA GLY A 129 -21.29 8.86 7.98
C GLY A 129 -19.97 9.60 8.25
N MET A 130 -19.88 10.32 9.35
CA MET A 130 -18.68 11.07 9.76
C MET A 130 -18.50 11.03 11.29
N PRO A 131 -18.06 9.88 11.85
CA PRO A 131 -17.91 9.73 13.30
C PRO A 131 -16.88 10.71 13.87
N ALA A 132 -17.22 11.40 14.95
CA ALA A 132 -16.27 12.28 15.63
C ALA A 132 -15.07 11.47 16.16
N GLY A 133 -13.87 12.01 16.02
CA GLY A 133 -12.63 11.34 16.43
C GLY A 133 -12.04 10.37 15.39
N SER A 134 -12.73 10.12 14.27
CA SER A 134 -12.11 9.48 13.10
C SER A 134 -11.10 10.44 12.44
N PRO A 135 -10.12 9.95 11.65
CA PRO A 135 -9.08 10.81 11.07
C PRO A 135 -9.66 11.90 10.17
N GLY A 136 -9.31 13.16 10.43
CA GLY A 136 -9.89 14.34 9.80
C GLY A 136 -11.20 14.85 10.43
N MET A 137 -11.75 14.11 11.39
CA MET A 137 -12.92 14.45 12.21
C MET A 137 -12.55 14.59 13.70
N GLU A 138 -11.30 14.91 14.01
CA GLU A 138 -10.84 15.09 15.38
C GLU A 138 -11.60 16.22 16.09
N MET A 139 -12.03 15.97 17.32
CA MET A 139 -12.95 16.83 18.07
C MET A 139 -12.55 16.89 19.55
N ALA A 140 -11.52 17.67 19.89
CA ALA A 140 -11.02 17.81 21.27
C ALA A 140 -11.00 16.45 22.01
N ASP A 141 -11.86 16.27 23.02
CA ASP A 141 -11.96 15.03 23.78
C ASP A 141 -12.99 14.03 23.26
N ARG A 142 -13.89 14.41 22.34
CA ARG A 142 -14.97 13.53 21.85
C ARG A 142 -14.47 12.56 20.77
N ARG A 143 -14.77 11.27 20.96
CA ARG A 143 -14.59 10.18 20.01
C ARG A 143 -15.83 9.29 20.03
N ASP A 144 -16.52 9.22 18.90
CA ASP A 144 -17.65 8.31 18.72
C ASP A 144 -17.13 6.88 18.52
N SER A 145 -17.88 5.87 18.98
CA SER A 145 -17.62 4.48 18.58
C SER A 145 -18.14 4.25 17.17
N TYR A 146 -17.38 3.54 16.33
CA TYR A 146 -17.80 3.24 14.96
C TYR A 146 -17.19 1.95 14.44
N ASP A 147 -17.85 1.38 13.43
CA ASP A 147 -17.34 0.23 12.70
C ASP A 147 -16.74 0.65 11.37
N ILE A 148 -15.63 0.00 11.03
CA ILE A 148 -15.07 -0.03 9.69
C ILE A 148 -15.62 -1.31 9.04
N LEU A 149 -16.36 -1.16 7.95
CA LEU A 149 -17.02 -2.25 7.26
C LEU A 149 -16.14 -2.76 6.11
N LEU A 150 -16.05 -4.07 5.97
CA LEU A 150 -15.60 -4.74 4.75
C LEU A 150 -16.79 -4.80 3.78
N LEU A 151 -16.63 -4.19 2.62
CA LEU A 151 -17.60 -4.24 1.54
C LEU A 151 -17.19 -5.28 0.51
N MET A 152 -18.13 -6.12 0.09
CA MET A 152 -17.93 -7.14 -0.93
C MET A 152 -18.54 -6.70 -2.26
N LYS A 153 -17.99 -7.19 -3.38
CA LYS A 153 -18.49 -6.87 -4.74
C LYS A 153 -19.89 -7.41 -5.02
N ASP A 154 -20.37 -8.37 -4.23
CA ASP A 154 -21.74 -8.89 -4.30
C ASP A 154 -22.76 -8.02 -3.55
N GLY A 155 -22.31 -6.91 -2.93
CA GLY A 155 -23.14 -5.97 -2.19
C GLY A 155 -23.32 -6.32 -0.71
N THR A 156 -22.78 -7.44 -0.24
CA THR A 156 -22.76 -7.78 1.20
C THR A 156 -21.71 -6.96 1.95
N ALA A 157 -21.91 -6.81 3.26
CA ALA A 157 -20.97 -6.12 4.14
C ALA A 157 -20.85 -6.84 5.48
N SER A 158 -19.69 -6.71 6.12
CA SER A 158 -19.42 -7.23 7.46
C SER A 158 -18.50 -6.27 8.23
N VAL A 159 -18.44 -6.39 9.56
CA VAL A 159 -17.51 -5.58 10.36
C VAL A 159 -16.08 -6.09 10.12
N TYR A 160 -15.22 -5.21 9.61
CA TYR A 160 -13.78 -5.47 9.48
C TYR A 160 -13.06 -5.16 10.80
N GLN A 161 -13.40 -4.03 11.42
CA GLN A 161 -12.85 -3.64 12.72
C GLN A 161 -13.78 -2.65 13.44
N HIS A 162 -14.00 -2.87 14.73
CA HIS A 162 -14.63 -1.91 15.62
C HIS A 162 -13.59 -0.93 16.18
N ILE A 163 -13.94 0.35 16.21
CA ILE A 163 -13.16 1.41 16.86
C ILE A 163 -13.97 1.92 18.05
N ALA A 164 -13.42 1.72 19.25
CA ALA A 164 -14.03 2.20 20.47
C ALA A 164 -13.90 3.73 20.57
N GLY A 165 -15.01 4.38 20.87
CA GLY A 165 -15.05 5.77 21.28
C GLY A 165 -14.73 5.93 22.77
N ASN A 166 -14.83 7.16 23.26
CA ASN A 166 -14.85 7.43 24.69
C ASN A 166 -16.29 7.66 25.18
N PRO A 167 -16.58 7.38 26.47
CA PRO A 167 -17.88 7.65 27.06
C PRO A 167 -18.22 9.15 27.11
#